data_AF-A0A517Z1J5-F1
#
_entry.id   AF-A0A517Z1J5-F1
#
_cell.length_a   1.000
_cell.length_b   1.000
_cell.length_c   1.000
_cell.angle_alpha   90.00
_cell.angle_beta   90.00
_cell.angle_gamma   90.00
#
_symmetry.space_group_name_H-M   'P 1'
#
loop_
_entity.id
_entity.type
_entity.pdbx_description
1 polymer ?
#
loop_
_entity_poly.entity_id
_entity_poly.type
_entity_poly.pdbx_seq_one_letter_code
_entity_poly.pdbx_strand_id
1 'polypeptide(L)'
;MARLRCKDVTPGLRSSERVAIFADVEGRDHFLRVEGDFLYREGEQMLLPVAVVHRDPETGFVLIELPHEAETGANRIWVAPDQIEGPVEAVA
;
A
#
# COMPACT_ATOMS: atom_id res chain seq x y z
N MET A 1 -9.09 -9.18 -1.55
CA MET A 1 -8.53 -7.85 -1.24
C MET A 1 -7.09 -7.83 -1.70
N ALA A 2 -6.69 -6.79 -2.42
CA ALA A 2 -5.32 -6.61 -2.89
C ALA A 2 -4.42 -6.17 -1.74
N ARG A 3 -3.11 -6.38 -1.90
CA ARG A 3 -2.11 -6.07 -0.88
C ARG A 3 -0.92 -5.39 -1.52
N LEU A 4 -0.49 -4.28 -0.94
CA LEU A 4 0.67 -3.51 -1.36
C LEU A 4 1.90 -3.95 -0.56
N ARG A 5 3.00 -4.25 -1.25
CA ARG A 5 4.30 -4.51 -0.64
C ARG A 5 4.84 -3.24 0.00
N CYS A 6 5.05 -3.29 1.31
CA CYS A 6 5.79 -2.25 2.02
C CYS A 6 7.28 -2.35 1.66
N LYS A 7 7.90 -1.21 1.37
CA LYS A 7 9.35 -1.06 1.27
C LYS A 7 10.02 -1.29 2.63
N ASP A 8 9.41 -0.76 3.69
CA ASP A 8 9.83 -0.95 5.08
C ASP A 8 8.64 -0.74 6.03
N VAL A 9 8.79 -1.17 7.29
CA VAL A 9 7.82 -0.96 8.36
C VAL A 9 8.54 -0.59 9.65
N THR A 10 8.28 0.62 10.18
CA THR A 10 8.91 1.13 11.40
C THR A 10 7.91 1.20 12.56
N PRO A 11 8.38 1.32 13.83
CA PRO A 11 7.50 1.54 14.97
C PRO A 11 6.68 2.83 14.86
N GLY A 12 5.41 2.78 15.25
CA GLY A 12 4.54 3.96 15.37
C GLY A 12 4.69 4.71 16.70
N LEU A 13 3.73 5.59 17.00
CA LEU A 13 3.73 6.36 18.26
C LEU A 13 3.37 5.48 19.45
N ARG A 14 2.49 4.49 19.23
CA ARG A 14 2.14 3.45 20.20
C ARG A 14 2.85 2.15 19.85
N SER A 15 3.05 1.29 20.86
CA SER A 15 3.66 -0.03 20.66
C SER A 15 2.84 -0.95 19.74
N SER A 16 1.52 -0.75 19.66
CA SER A 16 0.63 -1.46 18.73
C SER A 16 0.73 -0.93 17.30
N GLU A 17 1.16 0.32 17.10
CA GLU A 17 1.15 0.97 15.80
C GLU A 17 2.43 0.69 15.00
N ARG A 18 2.30 0.77 13.68
CA ARG A 18 3.40 0.69 12.72
C ARG A 18 3.24 1.79 11.68
N VAL A 19 4.36 2.23 11.11
CA VAL A 19 4.38 3.10 9.92
C VAL A 19 4.80 2.26 8.74
N ALA A 20 3.87 2.02 7.82
CA ALA A 20 4.15 1.36 6.55
C ALA A 20 4.73 2.39 5.57
N ILE A 21 5.86 2.03 4.97
CA ILE A 21 6.56 2.86 3.97
C ILE A 21 6.43 2.16 2.62
N PHE A 22 6.01 2.88 1.58
CA PHE A 22 5.85 2.37 0.22
C PHE A 22 6.04 3.48 -0.80
N ALA A 23 6.47 3.12 -2.02
CA ALA A 23 6.73 4.09 -3.08
C ALA A 23 5.59 4.12 -4.11
N ASP A 24 5.29 5.30 -4.64
CA ASP A 24 4.48 5.46 -5.86
C ASP A 24 5.30 5.16 -7.14
N VAL A 25 4.66 5.19 -8.31
CA VAL A 25 5.32 5.01 -9.62
C VAL A 25 6.37 6.07 -9.94
N GLU A 26 6.36 7.22 -9.26
CA GLU A 26 7.38 8.27 -9.40
C GLU A 26 8.55 8.07 -8.44
N GLY A 27 8.52 7.01 -7.62
CA GLY A 27 9.55 6.69 -6.63
C GLY A 27 9.45 7.53 -5.35
N ARG A 28 8.35 8.25 -5.12
CA ARG A 28 8.13 9.01 -3.89
C ARG A 28 7.65 8.09 -2.79
N ASP A 29 8.33 8.14 -1.64
CA ASP A 29 7.92 7.41 -0.46
C ASP A 29 6.69 8.06 0.20
N HIS A 30 5.72 7.22 0.54
CA HIS A 30 4.53 7.52 1.31
C HIS A 30 4.58 6.80 2.66
N PHE A 31 3.95 7.39 3.66
CA PHE A 31 3.95 6.92 5.04
C PHE A 31 2.51 6.78 5.51
N LEU A 32 2.16 5.60 6.03
CA LEU A 32 0.82 5.34 6.55
C LEU A 32 0.91 4.67 7.92
N ARG A 33 0.37 5.34 8.95
CA ARG A 33 0.34 4.78 10.30
C ARG A 33 -0.89 3.90 10.48
N VAL A 34 -0.68 2.63 10.77
CA VAL A 34 -1.74 1.62 10.96
C VAL A 34 -1.53 0.87 12.26
N GLU A 35 -2.55 0.16 12.74
CA GLU A 35 -2.35 -0.87 13.76
C GLU A 35 -1.49 -2.00 13.18
N GLY A 36 -0.58 -2.55 13.98
CA GLY A 36 0.38 -3.55 13.52
C GLY A 36 -0.28 -4.85 13.05
N ASP A 37 -1.44 -5.20 13.60
CA ASP A 37 -2.25 -6.36 13.20
C ASP A 37 -3.06 -6.12 11.91
N PHE A 38 -3.11 -4.89 11.42
CA PHE A 38 -3.69 -4.56 10.12
C PHE A 38 -2.77 -4.98 8.96
N LEU A 39 -1.46 -5.11 9.21
CA LEU A 39 -0.49 -5.54 8.22
C LEU A 39 -0.43 -7.07 8.13
N TYR A 40 -0.27 -7.56 6.90
CA TYR A 40 -0.06 -8.97 6.63
C TYR A 40 1.43 -9.25 6.56
N ARG A 41 1.83 -10.45 6.98
CA ARG A 41 3.21 -10.92 6.86
C ARG A 41 3.25 -12.19 6.02
N GLU A 42 3.95 -12.14 4.90
CA GLU A 42 4.25 -13.31 4.07
C GLU A 42 5.77 -13.48 4.00
N GLY A 43 6.28 -14.41 4.82
CA GLY A 43 7.73 -14.56 5.02
C GLY A 43 8.36 -13.32 5.69
N GLU A 44 9.27 -12.66 4.96
CA GLU A 44 9.90 -11.41 5.38
C GLU A 44 9.17 -10.16 4.84
N GLN A 45 8.24 -10.34 3.90
CA GLN A 45 7.52 -9.24 3.28
C GLN A 45 6.34 -8.80 4.16
N MET A 46 6.27 -7.51 4.46
CA MET A 46 5.11 -6.87 5.07
C MET A 46 4.20 -6.30 3.97
N LEU A 47 2.90 -6.51 4.13
CA LEU A 47 1.90 -6.26 3.12
C LEU A 47 0.77 -5.39 3.71
N LEU A 48 0.49 -4.26 3.07
CA LEU A 48 -0.58 -3.34 3.43
C LEU A 48 -1.86 -3.68 2.63
N PRO A 49 -2.98 -4.02 3.28
CA PRO A 49 -4.25 -4.20 2.60
C PRO A 49 -4.71 -2.91 1.92
N VAL A 50 -5.07 -3.00 0.64
CA VAL A 50 -5.54 -1.87 -0.18
C VAL A 50 -6.68 -2.29 -1.10
N ALA A 51 -7.44 -1.31 -1.59
CA ALA A 51 -8.40 -1.53 -2.67
C ALA A 51 -7.78 -1.15 -4.02
N VAL A 52 -8.06 -1.93 -5.06
CA VAL A 52 -7.69 -1.59 -6.44
C VAL A 52 -8.84 -0.79 -7.05
N VAL A 53 -8.55 0.44 -7.47
CA VAL A 53 -9.51 1.34 -8.11
C VAL A 53 -9.46 1.18 -9.62
N HIS A 54 -8.25 1.08 -10.19
CA HIS A 54 -8.06 0.98 -11.62
C HIS A 54 -6.73 0.31 -11.95
N ARG A 55 -6.66 -0.31 -13.14
CA ARG A 55 -5.41 -0.75 -13.74
C ARG A 55 -5.29 -0.13 -15.11
N ASP A 56 -4.26 0.67 -15.31
CA ASP A 56 -3.98 1.32 -16.58
C ASP A 56 -3.69 0.25 -17.66
N PRO A 57 -4.46 0.20 -18.76
CA PRO A 57 -4.27 -0.79 -19.81
C PRO A 57 -2.97 -0.60 -20.63
N GLU A 58 -2.39 0.59 -20.65
CA GLU A 58 -1.18 0.88 -21.42
C GLU A 58 0.09 0.56 -20.64
N THR A 59 0.18 1.06 -19.40
CA THR A 59 1.37 0.91 -18.55
C THR A 59 1.32 -0.30 -17.63
N GLY A 60 0.12 -0.80 -17.33
CA GLY A 60 -0.10 -1.83 -16.32
C GLY A 60 -0.03 -1.32 -14.88
N PHE A 61 0.19 -0.03 -14.65
CA PHE A 61 0.17 0.57 -13.31
C PHE A 61 -1.19 0.42 -12.65
N VAL A 62 -1.19 0.34 -11.32
CA VAL A 62 -2.38 0.08 -10.53
C VAL A 62 -2.67 1.30 -9.66
N LEU A 63 -3.83 1.91 -9.86
CA LEU A 63 -4.35 2.93 -8.96
C LEU A 63 -4.98 2.22 -7.77
N ILE A 64 -4.43 2.46 -6.59
CA ILE A 64 -4.93 1.91 -5.34
C ILE A 64 -5.52 2.99 -4.45
N GLU A 65 -6.45 2.59 -3.60
CA GLU A 65 -6.98 3.39 -2.50
C GLU A 65 -6.41 2.89 -1.17
N LEU A 66 -5.88 3.84 -0.40
CA LEU A 66 -5.30 3.60 0.91
C LEU A 66 -6.40 3.49 1.98
N PRO A 67 -6.16 2.76 3.08
CA PRO A 67 -7.11 2.65 4.20
C PRO A 67 -7.53 4.00 4.80
N HIS A 68 -6.63 4.97 4.77
CA HIS A 68 -6.84 6.36 5.11
C HIS A 68 -5.74 7.21 4.46
N GLU A 69 -5.85 8.53 4.60
CA GLU A 69 -4.88 9.47 4.04
C GLU A 69 -3.47 9.21 4.58
N ALA A 70 -2.51 9.01 3.67
CA ALA A 70 -1.09 8.95 4.00
C ALA A 70 -0.62 10.30 4.56
N GLU A 71 0.48 10.31 5.32
CA GLU A 71 1.04 11.55 5.89
C GLU A 71 1.46 12.59 4.82
N THR A 72 1.59 12.16 3.57
CA THR A 72 1.81 13.02 2.40
C THR A 72 0.54 13.68 1.85
N GLY A 73 -0.64 13.43 2.43
CA GLY A 73 -1.95 13.92 1.96
C GLY A 73 -2.58 13.11 0.82
N ALA A 74 -2.09 11.89 0.55
CA ALA A 74 -2.61 11.05 -0.53
C ALA A 74 -3.62 10.03 0.01
N ASN A 75 -4.80 9.94 -0.62
CA ASN A 75 -5.76 8.85 -0.37
C ASN A 75 -5.67 7.75 -1.43
N ARG A 76 -5.18 8.10 -2.62
CA ARG A 76 -4.99 7.17 -3.74
C ARG A 76 -3.63 7.44 -4.36
N ILE A 77 -2.96 6.37 -4.77
CA ILE A 77 -1.65 6.45 -5.42
C ILE A 77 -1.56 5.44 -6.56
N TRP A 78 -0.75 5.76 -7.55
CA TRP A 78 -0.36 4.80 -8.58
C TRP A 78 0.86 4.03 -8.10
N VAL A 79 0.83 2.71 -8.24
CA VAL A 79 1.96 1.83 -7.92
C VAL A 79 2.29 0.91 -9.09
N ALA A 80 3.53 0.44 -9.13
CA ALA A 80 3.95 -0.54 -10.12
C ALA A 80 3.23 -1.89 -9.87
N PRO A 81 2.92 -2.66 -10.94
CA PRO A 81 2.15 -3.89 -10.82
C PRO A 81 2.82 -4.97 -9.97
N ASP A 82 4.15 -4.96 -9.87
CA ASP A 82 4.94 -5.87 -9.04
C ASP A 82 4.94 -5.50 -7.55
N GLN A 83 4.42 -4.33 -7.18
CA GLN A 83 4.17 -3.95 -5.78
C GLN A 83 2.86 -4.51 -5.25
N ILE A 84 1.97 -5.04 -6.11
CA ILE A 84 0.64 -5.52 -5.72
C ILE A 84 0.55 -7.04 -5.75
N GLU A 85 -0.05 -7.60 -4.71
CA GLU A 85 -0.38 -9.02 -4.59
C GLU A 85 -1.89 -9.23 -4.44
N GLY A 86 -2.35 -10.39 -4.89
CA GLY A 86 -3.76 -10.78 -4.83
C GLY A 86 -4.58 -10.31 -6.04
N PRO A 87 -5.92 -10.38 -5.95
CA PRO A 87 -6.78 -10.05 -7.09
C PRO A 87 -6.67 -8.56 -7.45
N VAL A 88 -6.25 -8.30 -8.69
CA VAL A 88 -6.19 -6.96 -9.30
C VAL A 88 -7.49 -6.70 -10.08
N GLU A 89 -8.62 -7.00 -9.46
CA GLU A 89 -9.94 -6.68 -10.00
C GLU A 89 -10.36 -5.33 -9.42
N ALA A 90 -10.71 -4.38 -10.29
CA ALA A 90 -11.20 -3.07 -9.85
C ALA A 90 -12.52 -3.25 -9.10
N VAL A 91 -12.64 -2.63 -7.92
CA VAL A 91 -13.93 -2.57 -7.23
C VAL A 91 -14.82 -1.63 -8.03
N ALA A 92 -15.88 -2.17 -8.65
CA ALA A 92 -16.82 -1.45 -9.50
C ALA A 92 -17.73 -0.49 -8.71
#